data_AF-A0A842MQP8-F1
#
_entry.id   AF-A0A842MQP8-F1
#
_cell.length_a   1.000
_cell.length_b   1.000
_cell.length_c   1.000
_cell.angle_alpha   90.00
_cell.angle_beta   90.00
_cell.angle_gamma   90.00
#
_symmetry.space_group_name_H-M   'P 1'
#
loop_
_entity.id
_entity.type
_entity.pdbx_description
1 polymer ?
#
loop_
_entity_poly.entity_id
_entity_poly.type
_entity_poly.pdbx_seq_one_letter_code
_entity_poly.pdbx_strand_id
1 'polypeptide(L)'
;MSGMGVGIAGVAAAAVASEDPKKAYKAFVFQLLPGTQGIYGFVVGFLVIIGAGLAPSSVVPEMAKAGIIGLAVLAATVPAILQGFTAYPQGLVASAGISAFAKRPEVFSVGLMYTVAVELYAILGVLATILMLTFTGVL
;
A
#
# COMPACT_ATOMS: atom_id res chain seq x y z
N MET A 1 4.13 5.82 -4.97
CA MET A 1 4.18 4.57 -5.77
C MET A 1 2.81 3.94 -6.00
N SER A 2 1.88 3.99 -5.04
CA SER A 2 0.50 3.53 -5.23
C SER A 2 -0.19 4.08 -6.49
N GLY A 3 -0.10 5.39 -6.75
CA GLY A 3 -0.66 5.99 -7.98
C GLY A 3 -0.10 5.41 -9.29
N MET A 4 1.14 4.90 -9.30
CA MET A 4 1.72 4.24 -10.47
C MET A 4 1.05 2.87 -10.70
N GLY A 5 0.89 2.07 -9.65
CA GLY A 5 0.20 0.77 -9.74
C GLY A 5 -1.27 0.92 -10.15
N VAL A 6 -1.96 1.88 -9.53
CA VAL A 6 -3.35 2.23 -9.85
C VAL A 6 -3.45 2.72 -11.31
N GLY A 7 -2.49 3.51 -11.78
CA GLY A 7 -2.44 3.97 -13.18
C GLY A 7 -2.29 2.82 -14.17
N ILE A 8 -1.38 1.88 -13.92
CA ILE A 8 -1.14 0.71 -14.79
C ILE A 8 -2.41 -0.14 -14.92
N ALA A 9 -3.07 -0.46 -13.80
CA ALA A 9 -4.31 -1.21 -13.82
C ALA A 9 -5.46 -0.39 -14.43
N GLY A 10 -5.47 0.93 -14.20
CA GLY A 10 -6.46 1.86 -14.75
C GLY A 10 -6.45 1.95 -16.28
N VAL A 11 -5.28 1.89 -16.92
CA VAL A 11 -5.17 1.84 -18.38
C VAL A 11 -5.89 0.61 -18.95
N ALA A 12 -5.68 -0.57 -18.35
CA ALA A 12 -6.38 -1.78 -18.75
C ALA A 12 -7.89 -1.72 -18.43
N ALA A 13 -8.25 -1.16 -17.28
CA ALA A 13 -9.65 -1.02 -16.88
C ALA A 13 -10.42 -0.10 -17.85
N ALA A 14 -9.82 1.01 -18.28
CA ALA A 14 -10.39 1.91 -19.25
C ALA A 14 -10.62 1.24 -20.62
N ALA A 15 -9.66 0.42 -21.07
CA ALA A 15 -9.81 -0.36 -22.30
C ALA A 15 -11.01 -1.31 -22.22
N VAL A 16 -11.12 -2.09 -21.14
CA VAL A 16 -12.25 -3.00 -20.94
C VAL A 16 -13.58 -2.25 -20.81
N ALA A 17 -13.60 -1.12 -20.11
CA ALA A 17 -14.80 -0.29 -19.96
C ALA A 17 -15.28 0.31 -21.29
N SER A 18 -14.37 0.59 -22.22
CA SER A 18 -14.70 1.09 -23.56
C SER A 18 -15.37 0.04 -24.45
N GLU A 19 -15.02 -1.24 -24.27
CA GLU A 19 -15.61 -2.36 -25.02
C GLU A 19 -16.90 -2.89 -24.37
N ASP A 20 -16.89 -3.04 -23.05
CA ASP A 20 -18.01 -3.58 -22.27
C ASP A 20 -18.19 -2.81 -20.96
N PRO A 21 -19.08 -1.79 -20.94
CA PRO A 21 -19.36 -1.00 -19.75
C PRO A 21 -19.84 -1.82 -18.54
N LYS A 22 -20.44 -3.01 -18.76
CA LYS A 22 -20.92 -3.87 -17.67
C LYS A 22 -19.76 -4.51 -16.90
N LYS A 23 -18.59 -4.65 -17.54
CA LYS A 23 -17.35 -5.17 -16.93
C LYS A 23 -16.53 -4.09 -16.23
N ALA A 24 -16.83 -2.80 -16.41
CA ALA A 24 -16.09 -1.69 -15.85
C ALA A 24 -15.97 -1.78 -14.31
N TYR A 25 -17.07 -2.11 -13.62
CA TYR A 25 -17.07 -2.25 -12.15
C TYR A 25 -16.12 -3.36 -11.69
N LYS A 26 -16.05 -4.49 -12.42
CA LYS A 26 -15.14 -5.59 -12.10
C LYS A 26 -13.69 -5.20 -12.36
N ALA A 27 -13.42 -4.49 -13.46
CA ALA A 27 -12.07 -3.98 -13.73
C ALA A 27 -11.62 -2.96 -12.68
N PHE A 28 -12.54 -2.13 -12.18
CA PHE A 28 -12.25 -1.15 -11.13
C PHE A 28 -11.79 -1.81 -9.81
N VAL A 29 -12.32 -2.99 -9.47
CA VAL A 29 -11.85 -3.76 -8.30
C VAL A 29 -10.36 -4.07 -8.41
N PHE A 30 -9.88 -4.49 -9.58
CA PHE A 30 -8.46 -4.74 -9.81
C PHE A 30 -7.61 -3.47 -9.70
N GLN A 31 -8.13 -2.35 -10.22
CA GLN A 31 -7.45 -1.05 -10.18
C GLN A 31 -7.27 -0.51 -8.75
N LEU A 32 -8.18 -0.83 -7.84
CA LEU A 32 -8.09 -0.37 -6.46
C LEU A 32 -7.03 -1.08 -5.62
N LEU A 33 -6.64 -2.31 -5.99
CA LEU A 33 -5.74 -3.12 -5.16
C LEU A 33 -4.36 -2.47 -4.97
N PRO A 34 -3.69 -1.94 -6.01
CA PRO A 34 -2.45 -1.18 -5.82
C PRO A 34 -2.61 0.14 -5.05
N GLY A 35 -3.84 0.51 -4.68
CA GLY A 35 -4.19 1.65 -3.84
C GLY A 35 -3.76 1.49 -2.38
N THR A 36 -3.72 0.26 -1.88
CA THR A 36 -3.54 -0.05 -0.46
C THR A 36 -2.18 0.37 0.09
N GLN A 37 -1.12 0.31 -0.71
CA GLN A 37 0.22 0.77 -0.31
C GLN A 37 0.23 2.27 0.05
N GLY A 38 -0.64 3.06 -0.58
CA GLY A 38 -0.83 4.46 -0.21
C GLY A 38 -1.44 4.60 1.19
N ILE A 39 -2.44 3.78 1.50
CA ILE A 39 -3.10 3.74 2.81
C ILE A 39 -2.12 3.29 3.89
N TYR A 40 -1.29 2.29 3.60
CA TYR A 40 -0.25 1.82 4.50
C TYR A 40 0.78 2.90 4.86
N GLY A 41 1.29 3.62 3.85
CA GLY A 41 2.18 4.76 4.09
C GLY A 41 1.51 5.87 4.89
N PHE A 42 0.23 6.14 4.62
CA PHE A 42 -0.56 7.11 5.37
C PHE A 42 -0.71 6.72 6.85
N VAL A 43 -1.07 5.47 7.13
CA VAL A 43 -1.22 4.96 8.51
C VAL A 43 0.11 5.04 9.26
N VAL A 44 1.21 4.57 8.66
CA VAL A 44 2.55 4.64 9.27
C VAL A 44 2.94 6.08 9.58
N GLY A 45 2.69 7.03 8.66
CA GLY A 45 2.96 8.45 8.89
C GLY A 45 2.20 9.00 10.09
N PHE A 46 0.92 8.65 10.23
CA PHE A 46 0.12 9.04 11.39
C PHE A 46 0.62 8.43 12.70
N LEU A 47 1.01 7.15 12.70
CA LEU A 47 1.60 6.50 13.88
C LEU A 47 2.89 7.20 14.31
N VAL A 48 3.73 7.61 13.37
CA VAL A 48 4.96 8.37 13.66
C VAL A 48 4.63 9.74 14.26
N ILE A 49 3.67 10.49 13.71
CA ILE A 49 3.29 11.82 14.22
C ILE A 49 2.80 11.72 15.68
N ILE A 50 1.94 10.75 15.96
CA ILE A 50 1.36 10.54 17.29
C ILE A 50 2.44 10.06 18.26
N GLY A 51 3.18 9.01 17.89
CA GLY A 51 4.17 8.38 18.76
C GLY A 51 5.39 9.25 19.04
N ALA A 52 5.84 10.06 18.07
CA ALA A 52 6.96 10.98 18.26
C ALA A 52 6.57 12.28 18.99
N GLY A 53 5.30 12.44 19.38
CA GLY A 53 4.82 13.63 20.08
C GLY A 53 4.82 14.90 19.20
N LEU A 54 4.69 14.73 17.87
CA LEU A 54 4.62 15.83 16.91
C LEU A 54 3.21 16.44 16.79
N ALA A 55 2.24 15.92 17.54
CA ALA A 55 0.89 16.46 17.59
C ALA A 55 0.83 17.75 18.45
N PRO A 56 -0.10 18.69 18.17
CA PRO A 56 -0.16 20.00 18.84
C PRO A 56 -0.35 19.96 20.37
N SER A 57 -0.76 18.81 20.93
CA SER A 57 -1.10 18.64 22.35
C SER A 57 -0.31 17.52 23.06
N SER A 58 0.70 16.94 22.40
CA SER A 58 1.49 15.85 22.99
C SER A 58 2.56 16.38 23.95
N VAL A 59 2.59 15.83 25.17
CA VAL A 59 3.74 15.94 26.07
C VAL A 59 4.86 15.14 25.41
N VAL A 60 5.83 15.82 24.81
CA VAL A 60 7.00 15.16 24.18
C VAL A 60 7.69 14.34 25.28
N PRO A 61 7.70 13.00 25.21
CA PRO A 61 8.39 12.18 26.20
C PRO A 61 9.85 12.63 26.29
N GLU A 62 10.42 12.70 27.49
CA GLU A 62 11.82 13.13 27.72
C GLU A 62 12.81 12.41 26.78
N MET A 63 12.50 11.16 26.42
CA MET A 63 13.23 10.32 25.47
C MET A 63 13.24 10.89 24.04
N ALA A 64 12.12 11.44 23.54
CA ALA A 64 12.01 12.00 22.19
C ALA A 64 12.85 13.28 21.97
N LYS A 65 13.40 13.86 23.05
CA LYS A 65 14.31 15.02 22.99
C LYS A 65 15.76 14.64 22.62
N ALA A 66 16.13 13.36 22.66
CA ALA A 66 17.46 12.91 22.26
C ALA A 66 17.49 12.63 20.76
N GLY A 67 18.33 13.31 19.99
CA GLY A 67 18.43 13.18 18.52
C GLY A 67 18.63 11.75 17.99
N ILE A 68 19.02 10.80 18.85
CA ILE A 68 19.09 9.35 18.56
C ILE A 68 17.71 8.76 18.22
N ILE A 69 16.62 9.27 18.82
CA ILE A 69 15.26 8.77 18.56
C ILE A 69 14.78 9.16 17.17
N GLY A 70 15.13 10.35 16.67
CA GLY A 70 14.76 10.76 15.31
C GLY A 70 15.33 9.84 14.23
N LEU A 71 16.59 9.41 14.38
CA LEU A 71 17.22 8.46 13.46
C LEU A 71 16.62 7.06 13.60
N ALA A 72 16.30 6.63 14.83
CA ALA A 72 15.66 5.34 15.07
C ALA A 72 14.24 5.28 14.47
N VAL A 73 13.47 6.37 14.58
CA VAL A 73 12.15 6.51 13.93
C VAL A 73 12.29 6.46 12.42
N LEU A 74 13.23 7.20 11.84
CA LEU A 74 13.48 7.17 10.40
C LEU A 74 13.81 5.74 9.94
N ALA A 75 14.72 5.06 10.64
CA ALA A 75 15.08 3.67 10.36
C ALA A 75 13.88 2.72 10.48
N ALA A 76 13.01 2.92 11.48
CA ALA A 76 11.80 2.13 11.67
C ALA A 76 10.79 2.27 10.51
N THR A 77 10.78 3.40 9.80
CA THR A 77 9.88 3.61 8.63
C THR A 77 10.40 2.99 7.33
N VAL A 78 11.67 2.62 7.24
CA VAL A 78 12.30 2.08 6.02
C VAL A 78 11.55 0.85 5.46
N PRO A 79 11.16 -0.16 6.27
CA PRO A 79 10.42 -1.32 5.76
C PRO A 79 9.12 -0.95 5.04
N ALA A 80 8.30 -0.06 5.61
CA ALA A 80 7.07 0.41 4.99
C ALA A 80 7.33 1.20 3.68
N ILE A 81 8.38 2.03 3.65
CA ILE A 81 8.77 2.77 2.44
C ILE A 81 9.18 1.80 1.32
N LEU A 82 10.07 0.86 1.62
CA LEU A 82 10.56 -0.13 0.66
C LEU A 82 9.45 -1.05 0.15
N GLN A 83 8.56 -1.48 1.04
CA GLN A 83 7.43 -2.30 0.62
C GLN A 83 6.33 -1.51 -0.09
N GLY A 84 6.31 -0.19 0.02
CA GLY A 84 5.46 0.68 -0.80
C GLY A 84 5.75 0.58 -2.32
N PHE A 85 6.92 0.10 -2.71
CA PHE A 85 7.28 -0.13 -4.13
C PHE A 85 6.57 -1.36 -4.73
N THR A 86 6.02 -2.25 -3.90
CA THR A 86 5.25 -3.42 -4.36
C THR A 86 3.96 -3.06 -5.10
N ALA A 87 3.49 -1.82 -4.99
CA ALA A 87 2.37 -1.32 -5.80
C ALA A 87 2.62 -1.43 -7.31
N TYR A 88 3.88 -1.31 -7.76
CA TYR A 88 4.23 -1.42 -9.18
C TYR A 88 3.99 -2.83 -9.74
N PRO A 89 4.62 -3.90 -9.21
CA PRO A 89 4.34 -5.26 -9.68
C PRO A 89 2.87 -5.65 -9.45
N GLN A 90 2.22 -5.16 -8.39
CA GLN A 90 0.80 -5.43 -8.19
C GLN A 90 -0.07 -4.80 -9.29
N GLY A 91 0.25 -3.58 -9.73
CA GLY A 91 -0.43 -2.94 -10.87
C GLY A 91 -0.27 -3.73 -12.17
N LEU A 92 0.92 -4.31 -12.42
CA LEU A 92 1.16 -5.18 -13.58
C LEU A 92 0.31 -6.47 -13.50
N VAL A 93 0.29 -7.13 -12.35
CA VAL A 93 -0.51 -8.34 -12.14
C VAL A 93 -2.01 -8.04 -12.24
N ALA A 94 -2.46 -6.92 -11.67
CA ALA A 94 -3.84 -6.44 -11.78
C ALA A 94 -4.24 -6.18 -13.24
N SER A 95 -3.37 -5.50 -14.01
CA SER A 95 -3.59 -5.24 -15.44
C SER A 95 -3.68 -6.52 -16.28
N ALA A 96 -2.84 -7.52 -15.98
CA ALA A 96 -2.93 -8.83 -16.59
C ALA A 96 -4.23 -9.56 -16.20
N GLY A 97 -4.64 -9.46 -14.93
CA GLY A 97 -5.93 -9.98 -14.44
C GLY A 97 -7.12 -9.36 -15.13
N ILE A 98 -7.09 -8.03 -15.36
CA ILE A 98 -8.09 -7.28 -16.13
C ILE A 98 -8.20 -7.83 -17.55
N SER A 99 -7.07 -7.95 -18.24
CA SER A 99 -7.01 -8.46 -19.61
C SER A 99 -7.50 -9.91 -19.73
N ALA A 100 -7.23 -10.74 -18.71
CA ALA A 100 -7.68 -12.13 -18.67
C ALA A 100 -9.20 -12.24 -18.46
N PHE A 101 -9.76 -11.52 -17.48
CA PHE A 101 -11.20 -11.61 -17.21
C PHE A 101 -12.05 -10.95 -18.31
N ALA A 102 -11.49 -9.95 -19.02
CA ALA A 102 -12.15 -9.32 -20.16
C ALA A 102 -12.57 -10.36 -21.20
N LYS A 103 -11.70 -11.34 -21.47
CA LYS A 103 -11.92 -12.46 -22.39
C LYS A 103 -12.69 -13.61 -21.75
N ARG A 104 -12.38 -13.92 -20.49
CA ARG A 104 -12.92 -15.07 -19.73
C ARG A 104 -13.42 -14.64 -18.36
N PRO A 105 -14.69 -14.21 -18.23
CA PRO A 105 -15.23 -13.67 -16.99
C PRO A 105 -15.09 -14.60 -15.78
N GLU A 106 -15.03 -15.91 -16.01
CA GLU A 106 -14.85 -16.96 -15.00
C GLU A 106 -13.49 -16.92 -14.29
N VAL A 107 -12.45 -16.33 -14.90
CA VAL A 107 -11.11 -16.23 -14.27
C VAL A 107 -10.94 -15.00 -13.38
N PHE A 108 -11.99 -14.19 -13.19
CA PHE A 108 -11.95 -12.99 -12.35
C PHE A 108 -11.33 -13.26 -10.97
N SER A 109 -11.86 -14.25 -10.24
CA SER A 109 -11.40 -14.57 -8.89
C SER A 109 -9.95 -15.07 -8.86
N VAL A 110 -9.53 -15.79 -9.89
CA VAL A 110 -8.14 -16.29 -10.02
C VAL A 110 -7.18 -15.12 -10.24
N GLY A 111 -7.53 -14.19 -11.12
CA GLY A 111 -6.75 -12.97 -11.32
C GLY A 111 -6.64 -12.14 -10.03
N LEU A 112 -7.74 -12.06 -9.28
CA LEU A 112 -7.77 -11.37 -8.00
C LEU A 112 -6.80 -12.01 -7.00
N MET A 113 -6.79 -13.34 -6.88
CA MET A 113 -5.84 -14.06 -6.01
C MET A 113 -4.39 -13.75 -6.35
N TYR A 114 -4.01 -13.73 -7.63
CA TYR A 114 -2.65 -13.38 -8.02
C TYR A 114 -2.28 -11.95 -7.63
N THR A 115 -3.23 -11.02 -7.78
CA THR A 115 -3.01 -9.62 -7.40
C THR A 115 -2.85 -9.45 -5.89
N VAL A 116 -3.64 -10.19 -5.10
CA VAL A 116 -3.56 -10.20 -3.63
C VAL A 116 -2.29 -10.90 -3.13
N ALA A 117 -1.71 -11.86 -3.86
CA ALA A 117 -0.46 -12.48 -3.45
C ALA A 117 0.70 -11.45 -3.34
N VAL A 118 0.69 -10.40 -4.17
CA VAL A 118 1.65 -9.29 -4.08
C VAL A 118 1.40 -8.43 -2.83
N GLU A 119 0.15 -8.28 -2.43
CA GLU A 119 -0.29 -7.49 -1.26
C GLU A 119 0.36 -7.97 0.05
N LEU A 120 0.52 -9.28 0.21
CA LEU A 120 1.07 -9.86 1.43
C LEU A 120 2.45 -9.30 1.78
N TYR A 121 3.27 -9.01 0.77
CA TYR A 121 4.60 -8.40 0.98
C TYR A 121 4.52 -6.95 1.45
N ALA A 122 3.50 -6.19 0.98
CA ALA A 122 3.24 -4.83 1.46
C ALA A 122 2.89 -4.84 2.96
N ILE A 123 1.99 -5.73 3.37
CA ILE A 123 1.54 -5.88 4.75
C ILE A 123 2.72 -6.23 5.68
N LEU A 124 3.62 -7.12 5.26
CA LEU A 124 4.80 -7.47 6.04
C LEU A 124 5.71 -6.27 6.34
N GLY A 125 5.84 -5.32 5.39
CA GLY A 125 6.59 -4.09 5.60
C GLY A 125 5.97 -3.18 6.65
N VAL A 126 4.64 -3.03 6.61
CA VAL A 126 3.89 -2.25 7.61
C VAL A 126 4.03 -2.88 8.99
N LEU A 127 3.85 -4.20 9.09
CA LEU A 127 3.99 -4.92 10.35
C LEU A 127 5.40 -4.75 10.94
N ALA A 128 6.44 -4.90 10.11
CA ALA A 128 7.81 -4.67 10.54
C ALA A 128 8.02 -3.25 11.07
N THR A 129 7.50 -2.24 10.37
CA THR A 129 7.57 -0.84 10.83
C THR A 129 6.84 -0.63 12.16
N ILE A 130 5.64 -1.18 12.35
CA ILE A 130 4.91 -1.08 13.63
C ILE A 130 5.70 -1.71 14.77
N LEU A 131 6.27 -2.90 14.56
CA LEU A 131 7.11 -3.57 15.56
C LEU A 131 8.36 -2.74 15.89
N MET A 132 9.02 -2.17 14.89
CA MET A 132 10.19 -1.30 15.12
C MET A 132 9.82 -0.04 15.91
N LEU A 133 8.70 0.63 15.59
CA LEU A 133 8.22 1.79 16.34
C LEU A 133 7.87 1.45 17.80
N THR A 134 7.35 0.24 18.03
CA THR A 134 7.05 -0.25 19.39
C THR A 134 8.33 -0.48 20.18
N PHE A 135 9.34 -1.12 19.57
CA PHE A 135 10.62 -1.41 20.25
C PHE A 135 11.50 -0.17 20.47
N THR A 136 11.32 0.89 19.69
CA THR A 136 11.97 2.18 19.95
C THR A 136 11.29 2.97 21.07
N GLY A 137 10.15 2.51 21.59
CA GLY A 137 9.37 3.19 22.63
C GLY A 137 8.66 4.44 22.14
N VAL A 138 8.48 4.56 20.82
CA VAL A 138 7.77 5.65 20.15
C VAL A 138 6.27 5.33 20.07
N LEU A 139 5.94 4.07 19.83
CA LEU A 139 4.59 3.53 19.95
C LEU A 139 4.46 2.72 21.25
#